data_AF-A0A2E2TIV5-F1
#
_entry.id   AF-A0A2E2TIV5-F1
#
_cell.length_a   1.000
_cell.length_b   1.000
_cell.length_c   1.000
_cell.angle_alpha   90.00
_cell.angle_beta   90.00
_cell.angle_gamma   90.00
#
_symmetry.space_group_name_H-M   'P 1'
#
loop_
_entity.id
_entity.type
_entity.pdbx_description
1 polymer ?
#
loop_
_entity_poly.entity_id
_entity_poly.type
_entity_poly.pdbx_seq_one_letter_code
_entity_poly.pdbx_strand_id
1 'polypeptide(L)'
;MQTIHYKPLSKELIWLSELTIGNSNKKRLEVAIVKLHQVFFKAKKGDAKAQALVQEWAQKIKETHDYFEVIHKQYDEKIKREIGAVTYEPYDKILSWSVNCELVGKFIIFLMLYDLTSAKINSSKMFYENNQKVKNIQRGASKLLTMFLVYTSN
;
A
#
# COMPACT_ATOMS: atom_id res chain seq x y z
N MET A 1 0.65 0.88 -21.98
CA MET A 1 0.36 1.68 -20.78
C MET A 1 -1.01 1.30 -20.29
N GLN A 2 -1.11 0.67 -19.12
CA GLN A 2 -2.38 0.30 -18.51
C GLN A 2 -2.65 1.27 -17.36
N THR A 3 -3.87 1.77 -17.24
CA THR A 3 -4.30 2.55 -16.08
C THR A 3 -5.16 1.67 -15.21
N ILE A 4 -4.86 1.60 -13.91
CA ILE A 4 -5.69 0.93 -12.93
C ILE A 4 -6.60 1.96 -12.29
N HIS A 5 -7.90 1.70 -12.32
CA HIS A 5 -8.91 2.45 -11.58
C HIS A 5 -9.35 1.61 -10.38
N TYR A 6 -9.25 2.18 -9.19
CA TYR A 6 -9.53 1.49 -7.94
C TYR A 6 -10.44 2.33 -7.06
N LYS A 7 -11.47 1.70 -6.48
CA LYS A 7 -12.32 2.30 -5.46
C LYS A 7 -11.83 1.85 -4.08
N PRO A 8 -11.29 2.76 -3.24
CA PRO A 8 -10.78 2.41 -1.92
C PRO A 8 -11.85 1.89 -0.97
N LEU A 9 -11.44 1.03 -0.05
CA LEU A 9 -12.21 0.46 1.05
C LEU A 9 -11.92 1.15 2.38
N SER A 10 -10.83 1.94 2.49
CA SER A 10 -10.45 2.63 3.72
C SER A 10 -10.21 4.13 3.52
N LYS A 11 -10.49 4.91 4.57
CA LYS A 11 -10.15 6.35 4.62
C LYS A 11 -8.64 6.55 4.63
N GLU A 12 -7.88 5.58 5.15
CA GLU A 12 -6.44 5.62 5.20
C GLU A 12 -5.81 5.64 3.79
N LEU A 13 -6.24 4.77 2.86
CA LEU A 13 -5.72 4.81 1.49
C LEU A 13 -6.11 6.10 0.77
N ILE A 14 -7.35 6.58 0.98
CA ILE A 14 -7.81 7.86 0.45
C ILE A 14 -6.90 8.98 0.96
N TRP A 15 -6.72 9.08 2.27
CA TRP A 15 -5.87 10.07 2.90
C TRP A 15 -4.41 9.99 2.42
N LEU A 16 -3.86 8.78 2.25
CA LEU A 16 -2.52 8.58 1.69
C LEU A 16 -2.40 9.07 0.25
N SER A 17 -3.46 8.93 -0.55
CA SER A 17 -3.52 9.46 -1.91
C SER A 17 -3.71 10.98 -1.94
N GLU A 18 -4.34 11.54 -0.89
CA GLU A 18 -4.72 12.94 -0.77
C GLU A 18 -3.77 13.79 0.06
N LEU A 19 -2.74 13.18 0.68
CA LEU A 19 -1.75 13.83 1.53
C LEU A 19 -1.05 14.98 0.78
N THR A 20 -1.72 16.11 0.84
CA THR A 20 -1.42 17.43 0.29
C THR A 20 -2.22 18.37 1.17
N ILE A 21 -1.63 18.84 2.27
CA ILE A 21 -1.91 20.13 2.91
C ILE A 21 -0.80 20.34 3.95
N GLY A 22 -0.03 21.43 3.80
CA GLY A 22 0.77 22.01 4.88
C GLY A 22 2.26 21.69 4.99
N ASN A 23 3.01 21.57 3.88
CA ASN A 23 4.40 22.07 3.71
C ASN A 23 5.07 21.46 2.46
N SER A 24 5.30 22.32 1.47
CA SER A 24 6.33 22.32 0.41
C SER A 24 6.78 21.06 -0.38
N ASN A 25 6.30 19.84 -0.15
CA ASN A 25 6.70 18.66 -0.95
C ASN A 25 5.47 17.87 -1.45
N LYS A 26 5.09 18.10 -2.71
CA LYS A 26 3.94 17.48 -3.40
C LYS A 26 3.92 15.94 -3.25
N LYS A 27 2.74 15.38 -2.97
CA LYS A 27 2.26 14.03 -3.36
C LYS A 27 3.26 12.85 -3.25
N ARG A 28 3.59 12.40 -2.03
CA ARG A 28 4.52 11.28 -1.80
C ARG A 28 4.19 10.00 -2.58
N LEU A 29 2.89 9.66 -2.74
CA LEU A 29 2.48 8.43 -3.42
C LEU A 29 2.66 8.51 -4.95
N GLU A 30 2.21 9.58 -5.60
CA GLU A 30 2.43 9.79 -7.03
C GLU A 30 3.92 9.95 -7.35
N VAL A 31 4.67 10.67 -6.49
CA VAL A 31 6.12 10.82 -6.62
C VAL A 31 6.83 9.46 -6.54
N ALA A 32 6.45 8.62 -5.57
CA ALA A 32 6.98 7.26 -5.47
C ALA A 32 6.69 6.45 -6.74
N ILE A 33 5.46 6.51 -7.26
CA ILE A 33 5.09 5.82 -8.50
C ILE A 33 5.93 6.33 -9.69
N VAL A 34 6.10 7.64 -9.84
CA VAL A 34 6.94 8.22 -10.90
C VAL A 34 8.41 7.77 -10.75
N LYS A 35 8.96 7.78 -9.53
CA LYS A 35 10.34 7.39 -9.27
C LYS A 35 10.58 5.90 -9.51
N LEU A 36 9.61 5.04 -9.15
CA LEU A 36 9.64 3.61 -9.49
C LEU A 36 9.71 3.39 -11.00
N HIS A 37 8.93 4.14 -11.80
CA HIS A 37 9.04 4.10 -13.25
C HIS A 37 10.43 4.54 -13.73
N GLN A 38 10.91 5.70 -13.27
CA GLN A 38 12.18 6.27 -13.71
C GLN A 38 13.35 5.32 -13.44
N VAL A 39 13.45 4.77 -12.24
CA VAL A 39 14.51 3.83 -11.86
C VAL A 39 14.40 2.54 -12.66
N PHE A 40 13.18 2.00 -12.85
CA PHE A 40 12.99 0.80 -13.67
C PHE A 40 13.46 1.00 -15.12
N PHE A 41 13.12 2.13 -15.74
CA PHE A 41 13.54 2.40 -17.13
C PHE A 41 15.04 2.68 -17.24
N LYS A 42 15.67 3.31 -16.25
CA LYS A 42 17.14 3.41 -16.19
C LYS A 42 17.79 2.04 -16.09
N ALA A 43 17.26 1.15 -15.24
CA ALA A 43 17.75 -0.22 -15.10
C ALA A 43 17.65 -1.02 -16.41
N LYS A 44 16.53 -0.86 -17.15
CA LYS A 44 16.33 -1.47 -18.47
C LYS A 44 17.29 -0.95 -19.54
N LYS A 45 17.80 0.28 -19.39
CA LYS A 45 18.84 0.86 -20.26
C LYS A 45 20.27 0.46 -19.86
N GLY A 46 20.44 -0.38 -18.83
CA GLY A 46 21.74 -0.89 -18.41
C GLY A 46 22.42 -0.12 -17.27
N ASP A 47 21.72 0.80 -16.60
CA ASP A 47 22.27 1.49 -15.43
C ASP A 47 22.40 0.52 -14.24
N ALA A 48 23.64 0.19 -13.86
CA ALA A 48 23.94 -0.76 -12.79
C ALA A 48 23.42 -0.32 -11.41
N LYS A 49 23.45 0.99 -11.11
CA LYS A 49 22.92 1.51 -9.84
C LYS A 49 21.40 1.38 -9.81
N ALA A 50 20.74 1.68 -10.92
CA ALA A 50 19.31 1.52 -11.04
C ALA A 50 18.88 0.04 -10.99
N GLN A 51 19.66 -0.88 -11.56
CA GLN A 51 19.40 -2.32 -11.48
C GLN A 51 19.45 -2.83 -10.03
N ALA A 52 20.46 -2.43 -9.26
CA ALA A 52 20.56 -2.76 -7.84
C ALA A 52 19.34 -2.23 -7.06
N LEU A 53 18.94 -0.98 -7.30
CA LEU A 53 17.75 -0.39 -6.67
C LEU A 53 16.46 -1.13 -7.04
N VAL A 54 16.27 -1.54 -8.30
CA VAL A 54 15.09 -2.32 -8.70
C VAL A 54 15.03 -3.65 -7.96
N GLN A 55 16.16 -4.35 -7.82
CA GLN A 55 16.22 -5.62 -7.08
C GLN A 55 15.90 -5.43 -5.60
N GLU A 56 16.50 -4.42 -4.98
CA GLU A 56 16.26 -4.09 -3.57
C GLU A 56 14.78 -3.72 -3.33
N TRP A 57 14.21 -2.86 -4.16
CA TRP A 57 12.81 -2.45 -4.04
C TRP A 57 11.85 -3.60 -4.31
N ALA A 58 12.15 -4.45 -5.29
CA ALA A 58 11.34 -5.65 -5.55
C ALA A 58 11.35 -6.60 -4.35
N GLN A 59 12.51 -6.82 -3.74
CA GLN A 59 12.64 -7.62 -2.52
C GLN A 59 11.86 -6.99 -1.36
N LYS A 60 11.95 -5.67 -1.19
CA LYS A 60 11.25 -4.98 -0.11
C LYS A 60 9.74 -5.00 -0.26
N ILE A 61 9.24 -4.83 -1.48
CA ILE A 61 7.81 -4.96 -1.81
C ILE A 61 7.35 -6.39 -1.50
N LYS A 62 8.14 -7.41 -1.87
CA LYS A 62 7.82 -8.81 -1.58
C LYS A 62 7.75 -9.10 -0.08
N GLU A 63 8.77 -8.72 0.69
CA GLU A 63 8.78 -8.90 2.15
C GLU A 63 7.57 -8.25 2.81
N THR A 64 7.24 -7.04 2.35
CA THR A 64 6.09 -6.30 2.87
C THR A 64 4.80 -7.01 2.47
N HIS A 65 4.66 -7.41 1.21
CA HIS A 65 3.50 -8.16 0.72
C HIS A 65 3.26 -9.45 1.53
N ASP A 66 4.30 -10.28 1.71
CA ASP A 66 4.22 -11.54 2.45
C ASP A 66 3.80 -11.31 3.91
N TYR A 67 4.33 -10.26 4.55
CA TYR A 67 3.92 -9.85 5.89
C TYR A 67 2.43 -9.49 5.97
N PHE A 68 1.93 -8.72 5.00
CA PHE A 68 0.51 -8.37 4.94
C PHE A 68 -0.38 -9.55 4.60
N GLU A 69 0.04 -10.49 3.75
CA GLU A 69 -0.73 -11.71 3.48
C GLU A 69 -0.92 -12.55 4.74
N VAL A 70 0.13 -12.72 5.55
CA VAL A 70 0.04 -13.47 6.80
C VAL A 70 -0.97 -12.82 7.74
N ILE A 71 -0.88 -11.51 7.92
CA ILE A 71 -1.84 -10.74 8.73
C ILE A 71 -3.24 -10.87 8.15
N HIS A 72 -3.38 -10.73 6.83
CA HIS A 72 -4.65 -10.82 6.14
C HIS A 72 -5.34 -12.16 6.41
N LYS A 73 -4.63 -13.28 6.24
CA LYS A 73 -5.16 -14.63 6.48
C LYS A 73 -5.56 -14.83 7.94
N GLN A 74 -4.68 -14.47 8.88
CA GLN A 74 -4.95 -14.61 10.32
C GLN A 74 -6.21 -13.85 10.76
N TYR A 75 -6.41 -12.63 10.27
CA TYR A 75 -7.58 -11.84 10.63
C TYR A 75 -8.82 -12.21 9.83
N ASP A 76 -8.70 -12.65 8.58
CA ASP A 76 -9.85 -13.11 7.81
C ASP A 76 -10.54 -14.29 8.49
N GLU A 77 -9.76 -15.27 8.95
CA GLU A 77 -10.29 -16.42 9.70
C GLU A 77 -10.88 -16.02 11.05
N LYS A 78 -10.29 -15.01 11.71
CA LYS A 78 -10.77 -14.52 13.00
C LYS A 78 -12.09 -13.76 12.87
N ILE A 79 -12.16 -12.80 11.93
CA ILE A 79 -13.35 -12.01 11.62
C ILE A 79 -14.49 -12.92 11.18
N LYS A 80 -14.22 -13.87 10.28
CA LYS A 80 -15.25 -14.83 9.84
C LYS A 80 -15.85 -15.65 10.98
N ARG A 81 -15.04 -16.02 11.97
CA ARG A 81 -15.49 -16.77 13.16
C ARG A 81 -16.33 -15.93 14.11
N GLU A 82 -15.99 -14.65 14.27
CA GLU A 82 -16.56 -13.80 15.34
C GLU A 82 -17.70 -12.90 14.87
N ILE A 83 -17.66 -12.46 13.61
CA ILE A 83 -18.58 -11.46 13.04
C ILE A 83 -19.34 -12.05 11.82
N GLY A 84 -18.85 -13.15 11.25
CA GLY A 84 -19.37 -13.73 10.03
C GLY A 84 -18.77 -13.09 8.77
N ALA A 85 -19.41 -13.29 7.62
CA ALA A 85 -18.95 -12.72 6.36
C ALA A 85 -19.16 -11.19 6.37
N VAL A 86 -18.07 -10.42 6.37
CA VAL A 86 -18.13 -8.95 6.28
C VAL A 86 -18.01 -8.52 4.82
N THR A 87 -19.00 -7.79 4.35
CA THR A 87 -18.97 -7.09 3.07
C THR A 87 -18.40 -5.68 3.28
N TYR A 88 -17.49 -5.24 2.40
CA TYR A 88 -16.90 -3.91 2.47
C TYR A 88 -17.49 -3.05 1.35
N GLU A 89 -18.19 -1.99 1.72
CA GLU A 89 -18.65 -1.01 0.75
C GLU A 89 -17.49 -0.05 0.43
N PRO A 90 -17.10 0.07 -0.85
CA PRO A 90 -16.07 1.01 -1.26
C PRO A 90 -16.56 2.45 -1.16
N TYR A 91 -15.63 3.37 -0.93
CA TYR A 91 -15.89 4.80 -1.03
C TYR A 91 -16.09 5.21 -2.51
N ASP A 92 -16.86 6.27 -2.74
CA ASP A 92 -17.16 6.78 -4.09
C ASP A 92 -15.94 7.36 -4.84
N LYS A 93 -14.85 7.61 -4.12
CA LYS A 93 -13.61 8.11 -4.71
C LYS A 93 -12.97 7.05 -5.62
N ILE A 94 -12.52 7.48 -6.79
CA ILE A 94 -11.72 6.66 -7.71
C ILE A 94 -10.26 7.11 -7.67
N LEU A 95 -9.37 6.19 -7.29
CA LEU A 95 -7.92 6.37 -7.45
C LEU A 95 -7.50 5.80 -8.80
N SER A 96 -6.68 6.56 -9.53
CA SER A 96 -6.20 6.17 -10.86
C SER A 96 -4.69 6.19 -10.90
N TRP A 97 -4.07 5.07 -11.26
CA TRP A 97 -2.61 4.94 -11.34
C TRP A 97 -2.18 4.36 -12.68
N SER A 98 -1.21 5.00 -13.32
CA SER A 98 -0.59 4.49 -14.53
C SER A 98 0.42 3.41 -14.18
N VAL A 99 0.34 2.27 -14.85
CA VAL A 99 1.23 1.11 -14.67
C VAL A 99 2.00 0.87 -15.97
N ASN A 100 3.26 1.29 -15.97
CA ASN A 100 4.16 1.12 -17.12
C ASN A 100 5.33 0.19 -16.84
N CYS A 101 5.44 -0.36 -15.63
CA CYS A 101 6.43 -1.39 -15.32
C CYS A 101 5.93 -2.34 -14.23
N GLU A 102 6.52 -3.54 -14.21
CA GLU A 102 6.20 -4.60 -13.25
C GLU A 102 6.38 -4.14 -11.80
N LEU A 103 7.42 -3.33 -11.54
CA LEU A 103 7.72 -2.83 -10.19
C LEU A 103 6.59 -1.93 -9.65
N VAL A 104 6.01 -1.09 -10.50
CA VAL A 104 4.85 -0.27 -10.14
C VAL A 104 3.60 -1.12 -9.99
N GLY A 105 3.41 -2.13 -10.84
CA GLY A 105 2.31 -3.08 -10.70
C GLY A 105 2.32 -3.77 -9.34
N LYS A 106 3.48 -4.30 -8.91
CA LYS A 106 3.65 -4.91 -7.58
C LYS A 106 3.38 -3.92 -6.45
N PHE A 107 3.83 -2.68 -6.59
CA PHE A 107 3.56 -1.64 -5.59
C PHE A 107 2.07 -1.31 -5.47
N ILE A 108 1.34 -1.23 -6.59
CA ILE A 108 -0.12 -0.98 -6.56
C ILE A 108 -0.90 -2.14 -5.94
N ILE A 109 -0.54 -3.38 -6.27
CA ILE A 109 -1.13 -4.57 -5.62
C ILE A 109 -0.93 -4.51 -4.10
N PHE A 110 0.26 -4.10 -3.67
CA PHE A 110 0.54 -3.86 -2.25
C PHE A 110 -0.37 -2.79 -1.63
N LEU A 111 -0.62 -1.67 -2.30
CA LEU A 111 -1.54 -0.63 -1.81
C LEU A 111 -2.98 -1.16 -1.65
N MET A 112 -3.44 -2.00 -2.58
CA MET A 112 -4.76 -2.63 -2.48
C MET A 112 -4.85 -3.61 -1.31
N LEU A 113 -3.80 -4.40 -1.08
CA LEU A 113 -3.74 -5.32 0.08
C LEU A 113 -3.70 -4.56 1.41
N TYR A 114 -2.96 -3.45 1.47
CA TYR A 114 -2.98 -2.53 2.61
C TYR A 114 -4.38 -1.98 2.89
N ASP A 115 -5.10 -1.56 1.85
CA ASP A 115 -6.43 -0.98 1.95
C ASP A 115 -7.45 -1.97 2.48
N LEU A 116 -7.47 -3.18 1.90
CA LEU A 116 -8.30 -4.28 2.37
C LEU A 116 -7.99 -4.67 3.82
N THR A 117 -6.71 -4.70 4.20
CA THR A 117 -6.30 -5.00 5.57
C THR A 117 -6.75 -3.91 6.54
N SER A 118 -6.65 -2.64 6.14
CA SER A 118 -7.09 -1.49 6.93
C SER A 118 -8.61 -1.48 7.11
N ALA A 119 -9.36 -1.77 6.04
CA ALA A 119 -10.81 -1.90 6.09
C ALA A 119 -11.25 -3.03 7.04
N LYS A 120 -10.63 -4.22 6.95
CA LYS A 120 -10.84 -5.36 7.87
C LYS A 120 -10.54 -5.01 9.33
N ILE A 121 -9.44 -4.32 9.57
CA ILE A 121 -9.06 -3.86 10.91
C ILE A 121 -10.09 -2.87 11.46
N ASN A 122 -10.53 -1.92 10.63
CA ASN A 122 -11.48 -0.90 11.06
C ASN A 122 -12.90 -1.45 11.28
N SER A 123 -13.36 -2.41 10.48
CA SER A 123 -14.62 -3.12 10.75
C SER A 123 -14.53 -3.94 12.04
N SER A 124 -13.36 -4.49 12.34
CA SER A 124 -13.09 -5.19 13.60
C SER A 124 -12.97 -4.25 14.81
N LYS A 125 -12.60 -2.96 14.62
CA LYS A 125 -12.46 -2.01 15.73
C LYS A 125 -13.77 -1.78 16.48
N MET A 126 -14.93 -1.86 15.80
CA MET A 126 -16.24 -1.81 16.46
C MET A 126 -16.45 -2.94 17.48
N PHE A 127 -15.67 -4.03 17.39
CA PHE A 127 -15.71 -5.16 18.34
C PHE A 127 -14.51 -5.21 19.29
N TYR A 128 -13.44 -4.43 19.06
CA TYR A 128 -12.12 -4.64 19.68
C TYR A 128 -11.37 -3.37 20.10
N GLU A 129 -12.05 -2.28 20.48
CA GLU A 129 -11.46 -0.94 20.71
C GLU A 129 -10.14 -0.89 21.54
N ASN A 130 -9.83 -1.92 22.34
CA ASN A 130 -8.62 -2.05 23.14
C ASN A 130 -7.56 -3.07 22.67
N ASN A 131 -7.65 -3.65 21.47
CA ASN A 131 -6.65 -4.61 21.02
C ASN A 131 -5.36 -3.91 20.54
N GLN A 132 -4.40 -3.76 21.45
CA GLN A 132 -3.07 -3.17 21.19
C GLN A 132 -2.35 -3.79 19.99
N LYS A 133 -2.60 -5.09 19.69
CA LYS A 133 -2.00 -5.77 18.53
C LYS A 133 -2.51 -5.20 17.20
N VAL A 134 -3.78 -4.85 17.11
CA VAL A 134 -4.40 -4.25 15.90
C VAL A 134 -3.82 -2.86 15.64
N LYS A 135 -3.67 -2.04 16.69
CA LYS A 135 -3.04 -0.71 16.60
C LYS A 135 -1.57 -0.81 16.17
N ASN A 136 -0.83 -1.81 16.67
CA ASN A 136 0.57 -2.03 16.31
C ASN A 136 0.73 -2.49 14.85
N ILE A 137 -0.17 -3.31 14.34
CA ILE A 137 -0.18 -3.74 12.93
C ILE A 137 -0.50 -2.56 12.01
N GLN A 138 -1.53 -1.77 12.30
CA GLN A 138 -1.85 -0.58 11.51
C GLN A 138 -0.68 0.43 11.51
N ARG A 139 -0.01 0.59 12.65
CA ARG A 139 1.23 1.37 12.76
C ARG A 139 2.39 0.77 11.97
N GLY A 140 2.58 -0.55 12.00
CA GLY A 140 3.63 -1.25 11.23
C GLY A 140 3.40 -1.13 9.72
N ALA A 141 2.17 -1.35 9.28
CA ALA A 141 1.69 -1.17 7.92
C ALA A 141 1.92 0.26 7.41
N SER A 142 1.48 1.25 8.19
CA SER A 142 1.64 2.67 7.86
C SER A 142 3.11 3.11 7.92
N LYS A 143 3.91 2.56 8.84
CA LYS A 143 5.35 2.82 8.95
C LYS A 143 6.12 2.22 7.77
N LEU A 144 5.82 0.99 7.35
CA LEU A 144 6.42 0.36 6.18
C LEU A 144 6.09 1.12 4.90
N LEU A 145 4.83 1.53 4.73
CA LEU A 145 4.43 2.39 3.62
C LEU A 145 5.13 3.76 3.69
N THR A 146 5.16 4.41 4.85
CA THR A 146 5.84 5.71 5.01
C THR A 146 7.35 5.60 4.74
N MET A 147 8.00 4.54 5.23
CA MET A 147 9.41 4.28 4.99
C MET A 147 9.68 4.06 3.51
N PHE A 148 8.85 3.26 2.82
CA PHE A 148 8.96 3.08 1.38
C PHE A 148 8.74 4.38 0.60
N LEU A 149 7.75 5.19 0.99
CA LEU A 149 7.48 6.48 0.35
C LEU A 149 8.61 7.48 0.56
N VAL A 150 9.21 7.55 1.75
CA VAL A 150 10.38 8.40 2.03
C VAL A 150 11.60 7.90 1.26
N TYR A 151 11.85 6.59 1.27
CA TYR A 151 12.98 5.95 0.61
C TYR A 151 12.93 6.07 -0.92
N THR A 152 11.73 6.00 -1.51
CA THR A 152 11.54 6.21 -2.94
C THR A 152 11.48 7.69 -3.33
N SER A 153 11.34 8.62 -2.38
CA SER A 153 11.29 10.06 -2.67
C SER A 153 12.68 10.73 -2.59
N ASN A 154 13.55 10.31 -1.67
CA ASN A 154 14.95 10.76 -1.57
C ASN A 154 15.83 10.12 -2.65
#